data_AF-A0A2H6ASR7-F1
#
_entry.id   AF-A0A2H6ASR7-F1
#
_cell.length_a   1.000
_cell.length_b   1.000
_cell.length_c   1.000
_cell.angle_alpha   90.00
_cell.angle_beta   90.00
_cell.angle_gamma   90.00
#
_symmetry.space_group_name_H-M   'P 1'
#
loop_
_entity.id
_entity.type
_entity.pdbx_description
1 polymer ?
#
loop_
_entity_poly.entity_id
_entity_poly.type
_entity_poly.pdbx_seq_one_letter_code
_entity_poly.pdbx_strand_id
1 'polypeptide(L)'
;MGGREASAEARTWPNRGAMVLAADASHFYANMEEGRPYPVVFHIGEMVEGWRRLAELADSPDLVIPGHDPPVLARHTPAAAGLEGWIARLDLDPPA
;
A
#
# COMPACT_ATOMS: atom_id res chain seq x y z
N MET A 1 5.92 24.97 -6.03
CA MET A 1 6.88 23.89 -5.71
C MET A 1 6.05 22.72 -5.23
N GLY A 2 5.86 21.70 -6.08
CA GLY A 2 5.02 20.53 -5.78
C GLY A 2 5.82 19.49 -5.02
N GLY A 3 5.38 19.13 -3.82
CA GLY A 3 6.03 18.16 -2.95
C GLY A 3 5.88 16.75 -3.51
N ARG A 4 6.81 16.32 -4.36
CA ARG A 4 7.00 14.91 -4.71
C ARG A 4 7.85 14.24 -3.64
N GLU A 5 7.29 14.00 -2.46
CA GLU A 5 7.98 13.23 -1.41
C GLU A 5 7.33 11.86 -1.16
N ALA A 6 6.14 11.62 -1.71
CA ALA A 6 5.50 10.31 -1.67
C ALA A 6 6.02 9.43 -2.81
N SER A 7 6.76 8.38 -2.48
CA SER A 7 7.14 7.31 -3.42
C SER A 7 6.04 6.26 -3.48
N ALA A 8 5.82 5.68 -4.65
CA ALA A 8 5.01 4.48 -4.84
C ALA A 8 5.59 3.68 -6.00
N GLU A 9 5.51 2.35 -5.93
CA GLU A 9 6.01 1.45 -6.96
C GLU A 9 4.93 0.45 -7.38
N ALA A 10 4.76 0.26 -8.68
CA ALA A 10 3.84 -0.73 -9.23
C ALA A 10 4.62 -1.94 -9.74
N ARG A 11 4.15 -3.14 -9.40
CA ARG A 11 4.73 -4.41 -9.85
C ARG A 11 3.63 -5.41 -10.18
N THR A 12 3.78 -6.09 -11.31
CA THR A 12 2.87 -7.15 -11.73
C THR A 12 3.43 -8.53 -11.37
N TRP A 13 2.56 -9.38 -10.82
CA TRP A 13 2.86 -10.78 -10.51
C TRP A 13 1.98 -11.72 -11.33
N PRO A 14 2.52 -12.82 -11.89
CA PRO A 14 1.78 -13.71 -12.79
C PRO A 14 0.45 -14.24 -12.22
N ASN A 15 0.39 -14.50 -10.91
CA ASN A 15 -0.77 -15.12 -10.27
C ASN A 15 -1.60 -14.13 -9.42
N ARG A 16 -1.15 -12.89 -9.24
CA ARG A 16 -1.84 -11.90 -8.38
C ARG A 16 -2.22 -10.61 -9.10
N GLY A 17 -1.72 -10.39 -10.32
CA GLY A 17 -1.97 -9.16 -11.08
C GLY A 17 -1.04 -8.01 -10.71
N ALA A 18 -1.41 -6.80 -11.16
CA ALA A 18 -0.73 -5.55 -10.85
C ALA A 18 -1.03 -5.11 -9.41
N MET A 19 0.03 -4.99 -8.62
CA MET A 19 0.02 -4.52 -7.24
C MET A 19 0.83 -3.23 -7.11
N VAL A 20 0.41 -2.36 -6.22
CA VAL A 20 1.07 -1.09 -5.93
C VAL A 20 1.52 -1.08 -4.48
N LEU A 21 2.82 -0.86 -4.26
CA LEU A 21 3.39 -0.54 -2.95
C LEU A 21 3.31 0.98 -2.78
N ALA A 22 2.42 1.43 -1.90
CA ALA A 22 2.13 2.84 -1.73
C ALA A 22 3.18 3.58 -0.88
N ALA A 23 4.00 2.87 -0.09
CA ALA A 23 5.00 3.46 0.81
C ALA A 23 4.45 4.69 1.56
N ASP A 24 5.12 5.85 1.50
CA ASP A 24 4.67 7.07 2.21
C ASP A 24 3.54 7.82 1.47
N ALA A 25 3.16 7.40 0.25
CA ALA A 25 1.95 7.89 -0.42
C ALA A 25 0.67 7.50 0.33
N SER A 26 0.71 6.41 1.09
CA SER A 26 -0.36 6.03 2.01
C SER A 26 0.18 5.18 3.17
N HIS A 27 0.02 5.68 4.39
CA HIS A 27 0.58 5.03 5.58
C HIS A 27 -0.30 3.89 6.07
N PHE A 28 -1.62 4.03 5.92
CA PHE A 28 -2.63 3.12 6.43
C PHE A 28 -3.70 2.83 5.38
N TYR A 29 -4.28 1.62 5.41
CA TYR A 29 -5.48 1.28 4.64
C TYR A 29 -6.59 2.29 4.89
N ALA A 30 -6.80 2.67 6.16
CA ALA A 30 -7.79 3.67 6.55
C ALA A 30 -7.58 5.04 5.88
N ASN A 31 -6.36 5.38 5.43
CA ASN A 31 -6.17 6.61 4.67
C ASN A 31 -6.94 6.56 3.34
N MET A 32 -6.85 5.45 2.63
CA MET A 32 -7.45 5.26 1.32
C MET A 32 -8.91 4.80 1.41
N GLU A 33 -9.20 3.85 2.30
CA GLU A 33 -10.52 3.21 2.44
C GLU A 33 -11.55 4.14 3.10
N GLU A 34 -11.13 4.89 4.13
CA GLU A 34 -12.01 5.80 4.88
C GLU A 34 -11.81 7.27 4.48
N GLY A 35 -10.89 7.54 3.55
CA GLY A 35 -10.57 8.90 3.12
C GLY A 35 -10.01 9.78 4.24
N ARG A 36 -9.12 9.22 5.09
CA ARG A 36 -8.57 9.90 6.27
C ARG A 36 -7.13 10.36 5.99
N PRO A 37 -6.87 11.64 5.66
CA PRO A 37 -5.52 12.08 5.33
C PRO A 37 -4.56 11.90 6.51
N TYR A 38 -3.30 11.59 6.19
CA TYR A 38 -2.27 11.57 7.21
C TYR A 38 -2.05 12.99 7.76
N PRO A 39 -1.92 13.19 9.09
CA PRO A 39 -1.91 14.55 9.67
C PRO A 39 -0.75 15.43 9.21
N VAL A 40 0.38 14.82 8.81
CA VAL A 40 1.58 15.52 8.35
C VAL A 40 1.66 15.43 6.83
N VAL A 41 0.71 16.06 6.15
CA VAL A 41 0.67 16.12 4.68
C VAL A 41 0.80 17.57 4.21
N PHE A 42 1.54 17.79 3.13
CA PHE A 42 1.72 19.12 2.55
C PHE A 42 0.43 19.63 1.87
N HIS A 43 -0.24 18.77 1.10
CA HIS A 43 -1.44 19.12 0.35
C HIS A 43 -2.45 17.95 0.32
N ILE A 44 -3.56 18.10 1.05
CA ILE A 44 -4.60 17.05 1.17
C ILE A 44 -5.18 16.68 -0.19
N GLY A 45 -5.46 17.67 -1.05
CA GLY A 45 -6.05 17.41 -2.37
C GLY A 45 -5.13 16.61 -3.29
N GLU A 46 -3.81 16.78 -3.18
CA GLU A 46 -2.84 16.01 -3.97
C GLU A 46 -2.70 14.60 -3.42
N MET A 47 -2.81 14.42 -2.11
CA MET A 47 -2.83 13.11 -1.47
C MET A 47 -4.07 12.30 -1.88
N VAL A 48 -5.26 12.90 -1.85
CA VAL A 48 -6.50 12.23 -2.27
C VAL A 48 -6.45 11.82 -3.75
N GLU A 49 -5.99 12.72 -4.63
CA GLU A 49 -5.79 12.38 -6.04
C GLU A 49 -4.71 11.31 -6.23
N GLY A 50 -3.66 11.34 -5.39
CA GLY A 50 -2.65 10.30 -5.30
C GLY A 50 -3.27 8.93 -5.03
N TRP A 51 -4.16 8.80 -4.05
CA TRP A 51 -4.85 7.53 -3.75
C TRP A 51 -5.68 7.03 -4.92
N ARG A 52 -6.40 7.92 -5.61
CA ARG A 52 -7.15 7.59 -6.83
C ARG A 52 -6.20 7.01 -7.89
N ARG A 53 -5.04 7.63 -8.06
CA ARG A 53 -4.01 7.15 -9.00
C ARG A 53 -3.42 5.80 -8.62
N LEU A 54 -3.18 5.54 -7.33
CA LEU A 54 -2.72 4.24 -6.84
C LEU A 54 -3.74 3.14 -7.16
N ALA A 55 -5.03 3.41 -6.93
CA ALA A 55 -6.10 2.45 -7.23
C ALA A 55 -6.24 2.14 -8.73
N GLU A 56 -6.02 3.11 -9.62
CA GLU A 56 -6.01 2.89 -11.07
C GLU A 56 -4.85 2.02 -11.57
N LEU A 57 -3.73 2.02 -10.83
CA LEU A 57 -2.52 1.28 -11.20
C LEU A 57 -2.55 -0.18 -10.73
N ALA A 58 -3.42 -0.50 -9.78
CA ALA A 58 -3.62 -1.84 -9.27
C ALA A 58 -4.80 -2.53 -9.97
N ASP A 59 -4.75 -3.84 -10.12
CA ASP A 59 -5.87 -4.61 -10.70
C ASP A 59 -7.08 -4.68 -9.76
N SER A 60 -6.88 -4.43 -8.46
CA SER A 60 -7.91 -4.38 -7.42
C SER A 60 -7.47 -3.43 -6.29
N PRO A 61 -8.40 -2.75 -5.58
CA PRO A 61 -8.08 -1.98 -4.38
C PRO A 61 -7.31 -2.77 -3.31
N ASP A 62 -7.58 -4.07 -3.18
CA ASP A 62 -6.89 -4.96 -2.23
C ASP A 62 -5.40 -5.16 -2.56
N LEU A 63 -4.98 -4.79 -3.78
CA LEU A 63 -3.61 -4.85 -4.26
C LEU A 63 -2.90 -3.49 -4.14
N VAL A 64 -3.43 -2.55 -3.37
CA VAL A 64 -2.71 -1.35 -2.94
C VAL A 64 -2.25 -1.55 -1.50
N ILE A 65 -0.93 -1.70 -1.32
CA ILE A 65 -0.34 -2.05 -0.03
C ILE A 65 0.22 -0.77 0.63
N PRO A 66 -0.29 -0.35 1.81
CA PRO A 66 0.19 0.82 2.51
C PRO A 66 1.59 0.60 3.10
N GLY A 67 2.29 1.69 3.43
CA GLY A 67 3.66 1.63 3.91
C GLY A 67 3.83 1.15 5.36
N HIS A 68 2.96 1.57 6.28
CA HIS A 68 3.21 1.46 7.73
C HIS A 68 2.07 0.82 8.52
N ASP A 69 1.10 0.20 7.84
CA ASP A 69 -0.08 -0.37 8.51
C ASP A 69 0.24 -1.76 9.09
N PRO A 70 0.15 -1.98 10.42
CA PRO A 70 0.40 -3.30 11.02
C PRO A 70 -0.42 -4.46 10.41
N PRO A 71 -1.69 -4.27 9.99
CA PRO A 71 -2.45 -5.25 9.21
C PRO A 71 -1.74 -5.81 7.97
N VAL A 72 -0.80 -5.09 7.32
CA VAL A 72 -0.04 -5.66 6.19
C VAL A 72 0.69 -6.93 6.62
N LEU A 73 1.33 -6.89 7.79
CA LEU A 73 2.07 -8.03 8.33
C LEU A 73 1.15 -9.12 8.88
N ALA A 74 -0.09 -8.78 9.24
CA ALA A 74 -1.09 -9.74 9.70
C ALA A 74 -1.84 -10.43 8.54
N ARG A 75 -2.03 -9.73 7.40
CA ARG A 75 -2.76 -10.21 6.22
C ARG A 75 -1.90 -11.06 5.29
N HIS A 76 -0.58 -11.06 5.43
CA HIS A 76 0.32 -11.69 4.48
C HIS A 76 1.25 -12.71 5.13
N THR A 77 1.63 -13.72 4.35
CA THR A 77 2.53 -14.78 4.78
C THR A 77 3.91 -14.22 5.11
N PRO A 78 4.56 -14.60 6.22
CA PRO A 78 5.92 -14.22 6.53
C PRO A 78 6.92 -14.64 5.44
N ALA A 79 8.00 -13.89 5.26
CA ALA A 79 9.05 -14.21 4.28
C ALA A 79 9.82 -15.50 4.59
N ALA A 80 9.94 -15.84 5.87
CA ALA A 80 10.50 -17.09 6.35
C ALA A 80 10.05 -17.32 7.80
N ALA A 81 10.26 -18.54 8.30
CA ALA A 81 10.09 -18.82 9.72
C ALA A 81 11.01 -17.91 10.56
N GLY A 82 10.45 -17.29 11.60
CA GLY A 82 11.16 -16.33 12.45
C GLY A 82 11.09 -14.86 11.98
N LEU A 83 10.39 -14.58 10.88
CA LEU A 83 10.17 -13.21 10.37
C LEU A 83 8.71 -12.74 10.53
N GLU A 84 7.92 -13.46 11.32
CA GLU A 84 6.53 -13.13 11.64
C GLU A 84 6.44 -11.71 12.23
N GLY A 85 5.58 -10.86 11.65
CA GLY A 85 5.44 -9.48 12.10
C GLY A 85 6.58 -8.53 11.71
N TRP A 86 7.53 -8.97 10.87
CA TRP A 86 8.64 -8.13 10.39
C TRP A 86 8.69 -8.02 8.87
N ILE A 87 8.62 -9.16 8.17
CA ILE A 87 8.79 -9.20 6.71
C ILE A 87 7.74 -10.12 6.11
N ALA A 88 6.94 -9.60 5.19
CA ALA A 88 5.86 -10.32 4.51
C ALA A 88 6.16 -10.59 3.03
N ARG A 89 5.57 -11.67 2.52
CA ARG A 89 5.51 -12.06 1.10
C ARG A 89 4.24 -11.49 0.49
N LEU A 90 4.40 -10.70 -0.57
CA LEU A 90 3.28 -10.10 -1.28
C LEU A 90 2.98 -10.78 -2.62
N ASP A 91 3.85 -11.67 -3.08
CA ASP A 91 3.69 -12.43 -4.32
C ASP A 91 2.89 -13.73 -4.15
N LEU A 92 2.60 -14.12 -2.91
CA LEU A 92 1.70 -15.23 -2.55
C LEU A 92 0.34 -14.67 -2.15
N ASP A 93 -0.73 -15.42 -2.41
CA ASP A 93 -2.05 -15.05 -1.89
C ASP A 93 -2.05 -15.01 -0.36
N PRO A 94 -2.86 -14.12 0.25
CA PRO A 94 -3.09 -14.11 1.69
C PRO A 94 -3.50 -15.50 2.18
N PRO A 95 -3.04 -15.93 3.38
CA PRO A 95 -3.60 -17.10 4.01
C PRO A 95 -5.12 -16.91 4.23
N ALA A 96 -5.86 -18.01 4.11
CA ALA A 96 -7.31 -18.06 4.33
C ALA A 96 -7.70 -17.82 5.79
#